data_AF-A0A7M3LVB7-F1
#
_entry.id   AF-A0A7M3LVB7-F1
#
_cell.length_a   1.000
_cell.length_b   1.000
_cell.length_c   1.000
_cell.angle_alpha   90.00
_cell.angle_beta   90.00
_cell.angle_gamma   90.00
#
_symmetry.space_group_name_H-M   'P 1'
#
loop_
_entity.id
_entity.type
_entity.pdbx_description
1 polymer ?
#
loop_
_entity_poly.entity_id
_entity_poly.type
_entity_poly.pdbx_seq_one_letter_code
_entity_poly.pdbx_strand_id
1 'polypeptide(L)' 'MTDQPIGQLIDTIGVTADLDQGDLVTDALVILKVLQPDGSIALSIGTTDTRDWITQTGLLHAALEAAEGRHSRTGDDE' A
#
# COMPACT_ATOMS: atom_id res chain seq x y z
N MET A 1 17.26 -12.86 -2.17
CA MET A 1 16.09 -12.40 -1.40
C MET A 1 14.96 -13.34 -1.75
N THR A 2 14.26 -13.88 -0.76
CA THR A 2 13.15 -14.80 -0.99
C THR A 2 11.86 -14.01 -0.84
N ASP A 3 10.98 -14.09 -1.83
CA ASP A 3 9.67 -13.47 -1.74
C ASP A 3 8.85 -14.20 -0.67
N GLN A 4 8.27 -13.43 0.25
CA GLN A 4 7.40 -13.94 1.30
C GLN A 4 6.02 -13.28 1.17
N PRO A 5 4.93 -14.01 1.45
CA PRO A 5 3.60 -13.41 1.49
C PRO A 5 3.56 -12.22 2.45
N ILE A 6 3.07 -11.08 1.97
CA ILE A 6 3.12 -9.81 2.71
C ILE A 6 2.07 -9.71 3.83
N GLY A 7 0.96 -10.47 3.72
CA GLY A 7 -0.20 -10.35 4.60
C GLY A 7 0.16 -10.48 6.09
N GLN A 8 0.83 -11.57 6.47
CA GLN A 8 1.20 -11.80 7.87
C GLN A 8 2.10 -10.70 8.46
N LEU A 9 2.98 -10.10 7.63
CA LEU A 9 3.85 -9.02 8.07
C LEU A 9 3.05 -7.75 8.41
N ILE A 10 2.11 -7.40 7.54
CA ILE A 10 1.21 -6.24 7.70
C ILE A 10 0.29 -6.45 8.91
N ASP A 11 -0.26 -7.65 9.08
CA ASP A 11 -1.13 -8.01 10.21
C ASP A 11 -0.38 -7.87 11.55
N THR A 12 0.88 -8.30 11.59
CA THR A 12 1.71 -8.25 12.82
C THR A 12 1.94 -6.82 13.31
N ILE A 13 1.99 -5.84 12.41
CA ILE A 13 2.17 -4.42 12.75
C ILE A 13 0.84 -3.66 12.89
N GLY A 14 -0.30 -4.35 12.77
CA GLY A 14 -1.63 -3.79 13.01
C GLY A 14 -2.12 -2.84 11.91
N VAL A 15 -1.63 -2.97 10.69
CA VAL A 15 -2.08 -2.14 9.55
C VAL A 15 -3.43 -2.66 9.04
N THR A 16 -4.38 -1.76 8.86
CA THR A 16 -5.73 -2.04 8.34
C THR A 16 -6.08 -1.06 7.23
N ALA A 17 -6.96 -1.47 6.30
CA ALA A 17 -7.56 -0.59 5.30
C ALA A 17 -9.03 -0.31 5.66
N ASP A 18 -9.48 0.92 5.38
CA ASP A 18 -10.88 1.33 5.46
C ASP A 18 -11.52 1.01 4.09
N LEU A 19 -12.39 -0.01 4.05
CA LEU A 19 -13.05 -0.51 2.83
C LEU A 19 -14.55 -0.64 3.10
N ASP A 20 -15.37 -0.30 2.11
CA ASP A 20 -16.82 -0.40 2.20
C ASP A 20 -17.32 -1.80 1.82
N GLN A 21 -18.56 -2.10 2.21
CA GLN A 21 -19.17 -3.39 1.89
C GLN A 21 -19.33 -3.55 0.37
N GLY A 22 -18.68 -4.58 -0.17
CA GLY A 22 -18.74 -4.89 -1.60
C GLY A 22 -17.54 -4.38 -2.39
N ASP A 23 -16.62 -3.65 -1.76
CA ASP A 23 -15.37 -3.23 -2.38
C ASP A 23 -14.54 -4.46 -2.79
N LEU A 24 -13.98 -4.39 -4.00
CA LEU A 24 -13.07 -5.39 -4.54
C LEU A 24 -11.69 -4.77 -4.69
N VAL A 25 -10.74 -5.25 -3.91
CA VAL A 25 -9.32 -4.86 -4.06
C VAL A 25 -8.71 -5.60 -5.25
N THR A 26 -8.32 -4.87 -6.30
CA THR A 26 -7.72 -5.45 -7.50
C THR A 26 -6.19 -5.42 -7.47
N ASP A 27 -5.61 -4.38 -6.87
CA ASP A 27 -4.18 -4.12 -6.83
C ASP A 27 -3.77 -3.51 -5.50
N ALA A 28 -2.51 -3.74 -5.10
CA ALA A 28 -1.95 -3.17 -3.89
C ALA A 28 -0.49 -2.75 -4.13
N LEU A 29 -0.12 -1.59 -3.59
CA LEU A 29 1.25 -1.12 -3.46
C LEU A 29 1.57 -1.01 -1.97
N VAL A 30 2.54 -1.80 -1.49
CA VAL A 30 2.95 -1.82 -0.09
C VAL A 30 4.36 -1.25 0.02
N ILE A 31 4.50 -0.16 0.78
CA ILE A 31 5.80 0.44 1.10
C ILE A 31 6.15 0.09 2.54
N LEU A 32 7.24 -0.65 2.71
CA LEU A 32 7.75 -1.07 4.01
C LEU A 32 9.00 -0.29 4.37
N LYS A 33 9.02 0.30 5.56
CA LYS A 33 10.25 0.74 6.23
C LYS A 33 10.84 -0.45 6.98
N VAL A 34 12.03 -0.89 6.58
CA VAL A 34 12.69 -2.08 7.11
C VAL A 34 13.94 -1.67 7.87
N LEU A 35 14.07 -2.12 9.13
CA LEU A 35 15.32 -2.05 9.88
C LEU A 35 16.16 -3.29 9.53
N GLN A 36 17.33 -3.06 8.95
CA GLN A 36 18.26 -4.11 8.58
C GLN A 36 19.09 -4.58 9.80
N PRO A 37 19.70 -5.78 9.75
CA PRO A 37 20.50 -6.31 10.87
C PRO A 37 21.70 -5.44 11.26
N ASP A 38 22.21 -4.64 10.32
CA ASP A 38 23.32 -3.70 10.56
C ASP A 38 22.86 -2.37 11.19
N GLY A 39 21.56 -2.24 11.49
CA GLY A 39 20.96 -1.04 12.05
C GLY A 39 20.58 0.03 11.01
N SER A 40 20.83 -0.20 9.72
CA SER A 40 20.43 0.71 8.66
C SER A 40 18.92 0.60 8.38
N ILE A 41 18.36 1.68 7.82
CA ILE A 41 16.97 1.71 7.37
C ILE A 41 16.93 1.57 5.86
N ALA A 42 16.14 0.64 5.37
CA ALA A 42 15.85 0.46 3.95
C ALA A 42 14.35 0.61 3.66
N LEU A 43 14.04 0.91 2.40
CA LEU A 43 12.68 0.82 1.88
C LEU A 43 12.55 -0.45 1.04
N SER A 44 11.48 -1.20 1.27
CA SER A 44 11.09 -2.34 0.45
C SER A 44 9.71 -2.09 -0.12
N ILE A 45 9.54 -2.40 -1.41
CA ILE A 45 8.27 -2.21 -2.12
C ILE A 45 7.80 -3.59 -2.58
N GLY A 46 6.57 -3.92 -2.20
CA GLY A 46 5.84 -5.09 -2.71
C GLY A 46 4.63 -4.65 -3.52
N THR A 47 4.34 -5.34 -4.61
CA THR A 47 3.18 -5.06 -5.48
C THR A 47 2.46 -6.36 -5.81
N THR A 48 1.21 -6.27 -6.28
CA THR A 48 0.56 -7.37 -7.00
C THR A 48 1.41 -7.82 -8.19
N ASP A 49 1.23 -9.08 -8.63
CA ASP A 49 2.02 -9.75 -9.70
C ASP A 49 1.93 -9.06 -11.08
N THR A 50 1.16 -7.99 -11.18
CA THR A 50 1.08 -7.09 -12.31
C THR A 50 2.30 -6.17 -12.31
N ARG A 51 3.30 -6.53 -13.12
CA ARG A 51 4.49 -5.70 -13.46
C ARG A 51 4.14 -4.41 -14.24
N ASP A 52 2.90 -3.93 -14.13
CA ASP A 52 2.49 -2.71 -14.81
C ASP A 52 2.97 -1.50 -14.01
N TRP A 53 4.11 -0.97 -14.44
CA TRP A 53 4.72 0.22 -13.88
C TRP A 53 3.79 1.45 -13.91
N ILE A 54 2.83 1.49 -14.85
CA ILE A 54 1.85 2.59 -14.95
C ILE A 54 0.92 2.54 -13.74
N THR A 55 0.31 1.37 -13.47
CA THR A 55 -0.55 1.16 -12.31
C THR A 55 0.19 1.42 -11.00
N GLN A 56 1.43 0.96 -10.86
CA GLN A 56 2.25 1.22 -9.67
C GLN A 56 2.50 2.72 -9.46
N THR A 57 2.85 3.44 -10.52
CA THR A 57 3.10 4.89 -10.45
C THR A 57 1.82 5.63 -10.10
N GLY A 58 0.69 5.27 -10.72
CA GLY A 58 -0.62 5.86 -10.42
C GLY A 58 -1.02 5.68 -8.96
N LEU A 59 -0.90 4.46 -8.42
CA LEU A 59 -1.20 4.17 -7.02
C LEU A 59 -0.31 4.97 -6.06
N LEU A 60 0.99 5.09 -6.36
CA LEU A 60 1.92 5.86 -5.53
C LEU A 60 1.53 7.35 -5.47
N HIS A 61 1.20 7.96 -6.61
CA HIS A 61 0.78 9.35 -6.66
C HIS A 61 -0.56 9.58 -5.96
N ALA A 62 -1.54 8.69 -6.16
CA ALA A 62 -2.83 8.76 -5.47
C ALA A 62 -2.65 8.64 -3.94
N ALA A 63 -1.79 7.74 -3.47
CA ALA A 63 -1.46 7.60 -2.06
C ALA A 63 -0.82 8.86 -1.47
N LEU A 64 0.07 9.52 -2.22
CA LEU A 64 0.68 10.79 -1.82
C LEU A 64 -0.38 11.90 -1.69
N GLU A 65 -1.28 12.03 -2.66
CA GLU A 65 -2.36 13.01 -2.61
C GLU A 65 -3.33 12.76 -1.45
N ALA A 66 -3.67 11.51 -1.18
CA ALA A 66 -4.50 11.12 -0.05
C ALA A 66 -3.82 11.45 1.30
N ALA A 67 -2.52 11.13 1.43
CA ALA A 67 -1.74 11.44 2.63
C ALA A 67 -1.60 12.96 2.88
N GLU A 68 -1.57 13.75 1.82
CA GLU A 68 -1.56 15.22 1.89
C GLU A 68 -2.97 15.82 2.10
N GLY A 69 -3.99 14.99 2.31
CA GLY A 69 -5.36 15.41 2.65
C GLY A 69 -6.18 15.92 1.46
N ARG A 70 -5.77 15.65 0.22
CA ARG A 70 -6.45 16.15 -0.98
C ARG A 70 -7.59 15.28 -1.50
N HIS A 71 -7.84 14.12 -0.89
CA HIS A 71 -9.06 13.36 -1.11
C HIS A 71 -10.09 13.72 -0.05
N SER A 72 -10.91 14.73 -0.36
CA SER A 72 -12.28 14.78 0.17
C SER A 72 -12.97 13.52 -0.31
N ARG A 73 -13.62 12.77 0.59
CA ARG A 73 -14.54 11.70 0.20
C ARG A 73 -15.50 12.28 -0.84
N THR A 74 -15.36 11.95 -2.13
CA THR A 74 -16.40 12.23 -3.12
C THR A 74 -17.43 11.12 -2.99
N GLY A 75 -18.12 11.20 -1.87
CA GLY A 75 -19.34 10.51 -1.51
C GLY A 75 -20.08 11.49 -0.62
N ASP A 76 -20.31 12.70 -1.15
CA ASP A 76 -21.37 13.54 -0.60
C ASP A 76 -22.67 12.81 -0.90
N ASP A 77 -23.40 12.51 0.17
CA ASP A 77 -24.67 11.80 0.20
C ASP A 77 -25.66 12.35 -0.84
N GLU A 78 -26.17 11.49 -1.73
CA GLU A 78 -27.53 11.58 -2.30
C GLU A 78 -28.09 10.19 -2.64
#